data_AF-A0A9D0NU67-F1
#
_entry.id   AF-A0A9D0NU67-F1
#
_cell.length_a   1.000
_cell.length_b   1.000
_cell.length_c   1.000
_cell.angle_alpha   90.00
_cell.angle_beta   90.00
_cell.angle_gamma   90.00
#
_symmetry.space_group_name_H-M   'P 1'
#
loop_
_entity.id
_entity.type
_entity.pdbx_description
1 polymer ?
#
loop_
_entity_poly.entity_id
_entity_poly.type
_entity_poly.pdbx_seq_one_letter_code
_entity_poly.pdbx_strand_id
1 'polypeptide(L)'
;MQMKIPNAEAGEYASAMGHLLVLYTQVDQFIMEACAERVTFAPDATARAGLLKQVGDEQRHVDIQRQWMQEFGVDPAPLINAQALEQLHAHFRQLDWVDFLTDLYLVIEALGSQAVEQVVPLADPGTRESLRVPLQDELDHIAFGLSELHKALEAMDARSRKACLDAIPARIDAVMAMLARLNLPVLDWFEQVGSDTRQLQAVLDRRREELVISLAA
;
A
#
# COMPACT_ATOMS: atom_id res chain seq x y z
N MET A 1 -11.59 39.61 6.07
CA MET A 1 -12.37 38.83 7.05
C MET A 1 -11.84 37.40 6.98
N GLN A 2 -10.86 37.07 7.81
CA GLN A 2 -10.29 35.71 7.86
C GLN A 2 -11.29 34.83 8.60
N MET A 3 -11.91 33.87 7.90
CA MET A 3 -12.59 32.76 8.56
C MET A 3 -11.52 31.96 9.30
N LYS A 4 -11.49 32.10 10.62
CA LYS A 4 -10.83 31.12 11.48
C LYS A 4 -11.64 29.84 11.37
N ILE A 5 -11.08 28.84 10.70
CA ILE A 5 -11.55 27.46 10.78
C ILE A 5 -11.61 27.10 12.28
N PRO A 6 -12.71 26.52 12.79
CA PRO A 6 -12.85 26.23 14.22
C PRO A 6 -11.74 25.32 14.72
N ASN A 7 -11.23 25.61 15.92
CA ASN A 7 -10.11 24.91 16.57
C ASN A 7 -10.32 23.39 16.76
N ALA A 8 -11.55 22.89 16.60
CA ALA A 8 -11.90 21.48 16.70
C ALA A 8 -11.65 20.71 15.39
N GLU A 9 -11.98 21.28 14.24
CA GLU A 9 -11.73 20.68 12.91
C GLU A 9 -10.23 20.54 12.65
N ALA A 10 -9.42 21.48 13.14
CA ALA A 10 -7.96 21.38 13.09
C ALA A 10 -7.40 20.25 13.97
N GLY A 11 -8.05 19.95 15.11
CA GLY A 11 -7.67 18.86 16.00
C GLY A 11 -8.06 17.48 15.44
N GLU A 12 -9.23 17.37 14.83
CA GLU A 12 -9.69 16.16 14.14
C GLU A 12 -8.80 15.84 12.94
N TYR A 13 -8.49 16.83 12.09
CA TYR A 13 -7.54 16.67 11.00
C TYR A 13 -6.17 16.18 11.49
N ALA A 14 -5.59 16.84 12.51
CA ALA A 14 -4.25 16.49 12.98
C ALA A 14 -4.20 15.06 13.56
N SER A 15 -5.25 14.65 14.27
CA SER A 15 -5.36 13.28 14.78
C SER A 15 -5.51 12.26 13.65
N ALA A 16 -6.39 12.51 12.68
CA ALA A 16 -6.63 11.62 11.55
C ALA A 16 -5.38 11.47 10.67
N MET A 17 -4.74 12.60 10.33
CA MET A 17 -3.51 12.61 9.56
C MET A 17 -2.37 11.90 10.31
N GLY A 18 -2.26 12.11 11.62
CA GLY A 18 -1.31 11.38 12.45
C GLY A 18 -1.52 9.86 12.39
N HIS A 19 -2.77 9.39 12.49
CA HIS A 19 -3.06 7.96 12.36
C HIS A 19 -2.73 7.42 10.95
N LEU A 20 -3.06 8.17 9.89
CA LEU A 20 -2.72 7.77 8.53
C LEU A 20 -1.21 7.69 8.32
N LEU A 21 -0.44 8.62 8.87
CA LEU A 21 1.03 8.59 8.84
C LEU A 21 1.59 7.35 9.55
N VAL A 22 1.12 7.05 10.77
CA VAL A 22 1.53 5.84 11.50
C VAL A 22 1.19 4.58 10.70
N LEU A 23 -0.04 4.50 10.18
CA LEU A 23 -0.49 3.34 9.41
C LEU A 23 0.39 3.15 8.17
N TYR A 24 0.63 4.22 7.41
CA TYR A 24 1.44 4.15 6.19
C TYR A 24 2.87 3.69 6.51
N THR A 25 3.49 4.24 7.56
CA THR A 25 4.82 3.78 8.01
C THR A 25 4.86 2.31 8.44
N GLN A 26 3.80 1.81 9.08
CA GLN A 26 3.74 0.39 9.43
C GLN A 26 3.58 -0.50 8.19
N VAL A 27 2.88 -0.02 7.17
CA VAL A 27 2.70 -0.73 5.90
C VAL A 27 4.00 -0.76 5.11
N ASP A 28 4.72 0.36 4.96
CA ASP A 28 6.02 0.41 4.25
C ASP A 28 7.06 -0.46 4.96
N GLN A 29 7.08 -0.43 6.30
CA GLN A 29 7.94 -1.33 7.05
C GLN A 29 7.58 -2.81 6.81
N PHE A 30 6.28 -3.13 6.77
CA PHE A 30 5.83 -4.48 6.45
C PHE A 30 6.26 -4.91 5.04
N ILE A 31 6.10 -4.04 4.04
CA ILE A 31 6.49 -4.29 2.65
C ILE A 31 8.00 -4.55 2.58
N MET A 32 8.80 -3.69 3.21
CA MET A 32 10.25 -3.84 3.30
C MET A 32 10.64 -5.24 3.79
N GLU A 33 10.06 -5.66 4.90
CA GLU A 33 10.35 -6.94 5.55
C GLU A 33 9.86 -8.13 4.71
N ALA A 34 8.67 -8.05 4.12
CA ALA A 34 8.12 -9.07 3.23
C ALA A 34 8.97 -9.23 1.95
N CYS A 35 9.43 -8.14 1.36
CA CYS A 35 10.35 -8.14 0.22
C CYS A 35 11.70 -8.73 0.59
N ALA A 36 12.27 -8.35 1.74
CA ALA A 36 13.56 -8.84 2.22
C ALA A 36 13.57 -10.36 2.40
N GLU A 37 12.51 -10.92 3.01
CA GLU A 37 12.34 -12.37 3.14
C GLU A 37 12.25 -13.07 1.76
N ARG A 38 11.61 -12.41 0.80
CA ARG A 38 11.35 -12.97 -0.53
C ARG A 38 12.57 -12.96 -1.46
N VAL A 39 13.57 -12.09 -1.25
CA VAL A 39 14.77 -11.94 -2.09
C VAL A 39 15.42 -13.29 -2.45
N THR A 40 15.53 -14.20 -1.49
CA THR A 40 16.20 -15.50 -1.69
C THR A 40 15.39 -16.49 -2.53
N PHE A 41 14.08 -16.28 -2.65
CA PHE A 41 13.14 -17.10 -3.40
C PHE A 41 12.74 -16.49 -4.75
N ALA A 42 13.31 -15.32 -5.10
CA ALA A 42 13.08 -14.69 -6.39
C ALA A 42 13.48 -15.64 -7.54
N PRO A 43 12.67 -15.75 -8.62
CA PRO A 43 12.88 -16.73 -9.67
C PRO A 43 14.16 -16.50 -10.49
N ASP A 44 14.63 -15.26 -10.57
CA ASP A 44 15.87 -14.91 -11.26
C ASP A 44 16.54 -13.64 -10.70
N ALA A 45 17.67 -13.27 -11.32
CA ALA A 45 18.48 -12.14 -10.89
C ALA A 45 17.78 -10.78 -11.04
N THR A 46 16.89 -10.62 -12.03
CA THR A 46 16.15 -9.38 -12.24
C THR A 46 15.10 -9.20 -11.14
N ALA A 47 14.31 -10.25 -10.87
CA ALA A 47 13.35 -10.25 -9.77
C ALA A 47 14.04 -9.99 -8.42
N ARG A 48 15.20 -10.62 -8.20
CA ARG A 48 16.01 -10.41 -6.99
C ARG A 48 16.48 -8.96 -6.85
N ALA A 49 16.96 -8.36 -7.94
CA ALA A 49 17.42 -6.98 -7.93
C ALA A 49 16.26 -6.00 -7.67
N GLY A 50 15.08 -6.25 -8.24
CA GLY A 50 13.87 -5.45 -7.99
C GLY A 50 13.45 -5.49 -6.52
N LEU A 51 13.37 -6.68 -5.92
CA LEU A 51 13.07 -6.82 -4.49
C LEU A 51 14.12 -6.12 -3.61
N LEU A 52 15.41 -6.24 -3.94
CA LEU A 52 16.48 -5.55 -3.19
C LEU A 52 16.39 -4.03 -3.30
N LYS A 53 16.03 -3.50 -4.49
CA LYS A 53 15.77 -2.07 -4.67
C LYS A 53 14.62 -1.65 -3.75
N GLN A 54 13.50 -2.38 -3.80
CA GLN A 54 12.32 -2.06 -3.01
C GLN A 54 12.63 -2.08 -1.50
N VAL A 55 13.37 -3.07 -0.99
CA VAL A 55 13.82 -3.06 0.42
C VAL A 55 14.56 -1.77 0.79
N GLY A 56 15.43 -1.28 -0.09
CA GLY A 56 16.15 -0.03 0.13
C GLY A 56 15.25 1.22 0.06
N ASP A 57 14.28 1.22 -0.84
CA ASP A 57 13.32 2.30 -1.00
C ASP A 57 12.35 2.38 0.18
N GLU A 58 11.75 1.26 0.60
CA GLU A 58 10.87 1.21 1.76
C GLU A 58 11.58 1.62 3.07
N GLN A 59 12.84 1.23 3.25
CA GLN A 59 13.63 1.70 4.40
C GLN A 59 13.76 3.22 4.39
N ARG A 60 14.00 3.81 3.21
CA ARG A 60 14.06 5.26 3.03
C ARG A 60 12.70 5.92 3.28
N HIS A 61 11.60 5.30 2.88
CA HIS A 61 10.24 5.81 3.14
C HIS A 61 9.95 5.85 4.64
N VAL A 62 10.22 4.75 5.33
CA VAL A 62 10.07 4.64 6.79
C VAL A 62 10.89 5.70 7.52
N ASP A 63 12.13 5.96 7.08
CA ASP A 63 12.98 6.99 7.69
C ASP A 63 12.43 8.41 7.49
N ILE A 64 11.99 8.74 6.27
CA ILE A 64 11.36 10.05 5.95
C ILE A 64 10.09 10.25 6.79
N GLN A 65 9.24 9.24 6.86
CA GLN A 65 7.96 9.34 7.56
C GLN A 65 8.14 9.39 9.07
N ARG A 66 9.09 8.62 9.64
CA ARG A 66 9.43 8.73 11.06
C ARG A 66 9.95 10.11 11.43
N GLN A 67 10.80 10.69 10.59
CA GLN A 67 11.24 12.07 10.78
C GLN A 67 10.04 13.03 10.74
N TRP A 68 9.19 12.91 9.72
CA TRP A 68 8.03 13.78 9.59
C TRP A 68 7.03 13.63 10.75
N MET A 69 6.74 12.42 11.21
CA MET A 69 5.87 12.18 12.37
C MET A 69 6.37 12.89 13.63
N GLN A 70 7.69 12.93 13.84
CA GLN A 70 8.29 13.68 14.96
C GLN A 70 8.07 15.19 14.81
N GLU A 71 8.25 15.73 13.60
CA GLU A 71 8.06 17.16 13.31
C GLU A 71 6.58 17.57 13.38
N PHE A 72 5.69 16.71 12.91
CA PHE A 72 4.24 16.91 12.93
C PHE A 72 3.63 16.75 14.34
N GLY A 73 4.32 16.04 15.25
CA GLY A 73 3.89 15.82 16.63
C GLY A 73 2.91 14.66 16.78
N VAL A 74 3.07 13.61 15.97
CA VAL A 74 2.27 12.37 16.03
C VAL A 74 2.75 11.47 17.17
N ASP A 75 1.83 10.77 17.84
CA ASP A 75 2.18 9.64 18.70
C ASP A 75 2.56 8.43 17.82
N PRO A 76 3.81 7.93 17.85
CA PRO A 76 4.24 6.84 16.99
C PRO A 76 3.76 5.46 17.47
N ALA A 77 2.86 5.39 18.45
CA ALA A 77 2.28 4.14 18.92
C ALA A 77 1.68 3.32 17.76
N PRO A 78 2.03 2.04 17.60
CA PRO A 78 1.58 1.24 16.47
C PRO A 78 0.06 1.04 16.49
N LEU A 79 -0.58 1.24 15.34
CA LEU A 79 -2.00 0.99 15.10
C LEU A 79 -2.25 -0.48 14.79
N ILE A 80 -1.39 -1.08 13.97
CA ILE A 80 -1.37 -2.54 13.76
C ILE A 80 -0.54 -3.14 14.88
N ASN A 81 -1.18 -3.91 15.76
CA ASN A 81 -0.46 -4.58 16.84
C ASN A 81 0.45 -5.70 16.30
N ALA A 82 1.46 -6.07 17.09
CA ALA A 82 2.47 -7.07 16.69
C ALA A 82 1.88 -8.44 16.30
N GLN A 83 0.77 -8.87 16.93
CA GLN A 83 0.13 -10.15 16.59
C GLN A 83 -0.51 -10.10 15.21
N ALA A 84 -1.22 -9.01 14.88
CA ALA A 84 -1.83 -8.82 13.58
C ALA A 84 -0.77 -8.66 12.47
N LEU A 85 0.31 -7.95 12.78
CA LEU A 85 1.45 -7.79 11.86
C LEU A 85 2.12 -9.14 11.57
N GLU A 86 2.38 -9.97 12.59
CA GLU A 86 2.92 -11.31 12.41
C GLU A 86 1.98 -12.21 11.58
N GLN A 87 0.66 -12.09 11.75
CA GLN A 87 -0.30 -12.82 10.90
C GLN A 87 -0.20 -12.39 9.44
N LEU A 88 0.03 -11.10 9.18
CA LEU A 88 0.25 -10.59 7.84
C LEU A 88 1.56 -11.14 7.24
N HIS A 89 2.67 -11.11 7.99
CA HIS A 89 3.92 -11.75 7.55
C HIS A 89 3.73 -13.25 7.29
N ALA A 90 3.03 -13.96 8.18
CA ALA A 90 2.78 -15.39 8.04
C ALA A 90 1.97 -15.70 6.77
N HIS A 91 0.99 -14.88 6.42
CA HIS A 91 0.27 -14.96 5.14
C HIS A 91 1.24 -14.84 3.97
N PHE A 92 2.01 -13.74 3.92
CA PHE A 92 2.94 -13.48 2.81
C PHE A 92 4.06 -14.52 2.69
N ARG A 93 4.54 -15.11 3.78
CA ARG A 93 5.54 -16.19 3.75
C ARG A 93 5.04 -17.46 3.07
N GLN A 94 3.74 -17.71 3.09
CA GLN A 94 3.15 -18.94 2.54
C GLN A 94 2.86 -18.86 1.04
N LEU A 95 2.85 -17.65 0.48
CA LEU A 95 2.48 -17.42 -0.91
C LEU A 95 3.55 -17.96 -1.87
N ASP A 96 3.10 -18.53 -2.99
CA ASP A 96 3.97 -18.74 -4.14
C ASP A 96 4.31 -17.40 -4.82
N TRP A 97 5.13 -17.44 -5.86
CA TRP A 97 5.61 -16.22 -6.53
C TRP A 97 4.48 -15.38 -7.14
N VAL A 98 3.52 -16.01 -7.83
CA VAL A 98 2.43 -15.29 -8.51
C VAL A 98 1.45 -14.73 -7.50
N ASP A 99 1.16 -15.53 -6.47
CA ASP A 99 0.31 -15.18 -5.36
C ASP A 99 0.89 -14.04 -4.51
N PHE A 100 2.22 -14.04 -4.30
CA PHE A 100 2.96 -12.95 -3.65
C PHE A 100 2.88 -11.66 -4.47
N LEU A 101 3.14 -11.77 -5.79
CA LEU A 101 3.09 -10.62 -6.66
C LEU A 101 1.69 -10.00 -6.72
N THR A 102 0.66 -10.85 -6.77
CA THR A 102 -0.74 -10.41 -6.79
C THR A 102 -1.11 -9.70 -5.50
N ASP A 103 -0.79 -10.28 -4.34
CA ASP A 103 -1.19 -9.72 -3.04
C ASP A 103 -0.41 -8.45 -2.71
N LEU A 104 0.91 -8.43 -2.93
CA LEU A 104 1.72 -7.27 -2.62
C LEU A 104 1.46 -6.14 -3.63
N TYR A 105 1.68 -6.41 -4.92
CA TYR A 105 1.77 -5.33 -5.90
C TYR A 105 0.43 -4.85 -6.44
N LEU A 106 -0.61 -5.71 -6.46
CA LEU A 106 -1.94 -5.22 -6.85
C LEU A 106 -2.67 -4.60 -5.66
N VAL A 107 -2.60 -5.22 -4.48
CA VAL A 107 -3.42 -4.79 -3.34
C VAL A 107 -2.70 -3.76 -2.48
N ILE A 108 -1.52 -4.10 -1.94
CA ILE A 108 -0.82 -3.22 -1.01
C ILE A 108 -0.24 -2.02 -1.76
N GLU A 109 0.54 -2.26 -2.81
CA GLU A 109 1.20 -1.21 -3.58
C GLU A 109 0.19 -0.42 -4.41
N ALA A 110 -0.44 -1.05 -5.42
CA ALA A 110 -1.20 -0.30 -6.42
C ALA A 110 -2.52 0.27 -5.89
N LEU A 111 -3.26 -0.46 -5.05
CA LEU A 111 -4.49 0.08 -4.44
C LEU A 111 -4.19 0.93 -3.19
N GLY A 112 -3.20 0.54 -2.37
CA GLY A 112 -2.80 1.33 -1.21
C GLY A 112 -2.23 2.69 -1.59
N SER A 113 -1.26 2.76 -2.50
CA SER A 113 -0.72 4.04 -2.99
C SER A 113 -1.81 4.88 -3.65
N GLN A 114 -2.73 4.27 -4.41
CA GLN A 114 -3.84 5.00 -5.02
C GLN A 114 -4.73 5.68 -3.97
N ALA A 115 -4.95 5.05 -2.82
CA ALA A 115 -5.69 5.65 -1.72
C ALA A 115 -4.92 6.84 -1.12
N VAL A 116 -3.61 6.68 -0.89
CA VAL A 116 -2.74 7.76 -0.35
C VAL A 116 -2.72 8.96 -1.31
N GLU A 117 -2.60 8.73 -2.61
CA GLU A 117 -2.65 9.78 -3.63
C GLU A 117 -3.91 10.65 -3.57
N GLN A 118 -5.05 10.09 -3.15
CA GLN A 118 -6.29 10.88 -3.00
C GLN A 118 -6.24 11.85 -1.80
N VAL A 119 -5.40 11.57 -0.80
CA VAL A 119 -5.24 12.42 0.40
C VAL A 119 -4.15 13.46 0.22
N VAL A 120 -3.14 13.20 -0.60
CA VAL A 120 -2.01 14.13 -0.82
C VAL A 120 -2.48 15.56 -1.13
N PRO A 121 -3.41 15.83 -2.08
CA PRO A 121 -3.85 17.19 -2.35
C PRO A 121 -4.53 17.90 -1.18
N LEU A 122 -5.07 17.13 -0.23
CA LEU A 122 -5.80 17.60 0.95
C LEU A 122 -4.87 17.82 2.15
N ALA A 123 -3.71 17.17 2.14
CA ALA A 123 -2.76 17.25 3.22
C ALA A 123 -2.05 18.63 3.29
N ASP A 124 -1.63 18.97 4.50
CA ASP A 124 -0.80 20.14 4.75
C ASP A 124 0.53 20.07 3.97
N PRO A 125 1.18 21.21 3.70
CA PRO A 125 2.36 21.25 2.84
C PRO A 125 3.52 20.36 3.29
N GLY A 126 3.71 20.21 4.60
CA GLY A 126 4.80 19.40 5.13
C GLY A 126 4.54 17.91 4.94
N THR A 127 3.31 17.47 5.24
CA THR A 127 2.89 16.09 4.97
C THR A 127 3.00 15.76 3.48
N ARG A 128 2.56 16.65 2.59
CA ARG A 128 2.74 16.47 1.15
C ARG A 128 4.19 16.28 0.74
N GLU A 129 5.11 17.08 1.26
CA GLU A 129 6.53 16.95 0.91
C GLU A 129 7.09 15.63 1.45
N SER A 130 6.69 15.20 2.65
CA SER A 130 7.12 13.91 3.22
C SER A 130 6.71 12.70 2.37
N LEU A 131 5.54 12.78 1.72
CA LEU A 131 5.00 11.72 0.87
C LEU A 131 5.52 11.76 -0.58
N ARG A 132 6.21 12.83 -0.98
CA ARG A 132 6.62 13.05 -2.37
C ARG A 132 7.59 11.97 -2.87
N VAL A 133 8.59 11.62 -2.07
CA VAL A 133 9.57 10.58 -2.43
C VAL A 133 8.94 9.20 -2.39
N PRO A 134 8.25 8.80 -1.29
CA PRO A 134 7.53 7.52 -1.24
C PRO A 134 6.67 7.26 -2.47
N LEU A 135 5.74 8.16 -2.77
CA LEU A 135 4.80 8.00 -3.89
C LEU A 135 5.47 7.99 -5.26
N GLN A 136 6.63 8.65 -5.41
CA GLN A 136 7.38 8.57 -6.65
C GLN A 136 8.01 7.19 -6.83
N ASP A 137 8.53 6.59 -5.76
CA ASP A 137 9.09 5.25 -5.79
C ASP A 137 8.01 4.17 -5.97
N GLU A 138 6.79 4.37 -5.44
CA GLU A 138 5.68 3.41 -5.61
C GLU A 138 5.33 3.16 -7.08
N LEU A 139 5.48 4.16 -7.95
CA LEU A 139 5.27 3.99 -9.38
C LEU A 139 6.23 2.95 -9.97
N ASP A 140 7.48 2.96 -9.51
CA ASP A 140 8.49 1.97 -9.92
C ASP A 140 8.21 0.60 -9.30
N HIS A 141 7.75 0.54 -8.04
CA HIS A 141 7.38 -0.73 -7.38
C HIS A 141 6.22 -1.41 -8.08
N ILE A 142 5.15 -0.67 -8.39
CA ILE A 142 3.99 -1.16 -9.12
C ILE A 142 4.41 -1.63 -10.52
N ALA A 143 5.24 -0.85 -11.23
CA ALA A 143 5.71 -1.23 -12.56
C ALA A 143 6.54 -2.53 -12.51
N PHE A 144 7.42 -2.67 -11.51
CA PHE A 144 8.18 -3.90 -11.27
C PHE A 144 7.25 -5.09 -11.02
N GLY A 145 6.31 -4.97 -10.08
CA GLY A 145 5.40 -6.05 -9.72
C GLY A 145 4.53 -6.51 -10.88
N LEU A 146 3.96 -5.57 -11.64
CA LEU A 146 3.18 -5.87 -12.83
C LEU A 146 4.02 -6.56 -13.91
N SER A 147 5.24 -6.09 -14.15
CA SER A 147 6.13 -6.70 -15.13
C SER A 147 6.51 -8.14 -14.77
N GLU A 148 6.84 -8.42 -13.51
CA GLU A 148 7.13 -9.79 -13.07
C GLU A 148 5.88 -10.67 -13.06
N LEU A 149 4.70 -10.11 -12.79
CA LEU A 149 3.43 -10.85 -12.85
C LEU A 149 3.08 -11.23 -14.28
N HIS A 150 3.19 -10.30 -15.24
CA HIS A 150 3.01 -10.61 -16.67
C HIS A 150 3.96 -11.71 -17.13
N LYS A 151 5.25 -11.59 -16.81
CA LYS A 151 6.26 -12.59 -17.15
C LYS A 151 5.95 -13.97 -16.55
N ALA A 152 5.50 -14.02 -15.29
CA ALA A 152 5.10 -15.28 -14.66
C ALA A 152 3.87 -15.89 -15.33
N LEU A 153 2.88 -15.08 -15.70
CA LEU A 153 1.67 -15.53 -16.41
C LEU A 153 1.98 -16.00 -17.84
N GLU A 154 2.90 -15.36 -18.55
CA GLU A 154 3.32 -15.74 -19.90
C GLU A 154 4.09 -17.06 -19.93
N ALA A 155 4.79 -17.40 -18.85
CA ALA A 155 5.50 -18.67 -18.71
C ALA A 155 4.56 -19.86 -18.43
N MET A 156 3.28 -19.62 -18.10
CA MET A 156 2.29 -20.66 -17.86
C MET A 156 1.70 -21.21 -19.16
N ASP A 157 1.24 -22.46 -19.13
CA ASP A 157 0.37 -22.97 -20.19
C ASP A 157 -0.99 -22.22 -20.19
N ALA A 158 -1.68 -22.23 -21.33
CA ALA A 158 -2.90 -21.46 -21.52
C ALA A 158 -4.01 -21.79 -20.51
N ARG A 159 -4.10 -23.04 -20.04
CA ARG A 159 -5.12 -23.43 -19.05
C ARG A 159 -4.79 -22.87 -17.69
N SER A 160 -3.53 -23.00 -17.25
CA SER A 160 -3.06 -22.46 -15.97
C SER A 160 -3.11 -20.94 -15.94
N ARG A 161 -2.66 -20.27 -17.02
CA ARG A 161 -2.77 -18.80 -17.15
C ARG A 161 -4.21 -18.33 -17.00
N LYS A 162 -5.15 -18.97 -17.71
CA LYS A 162 -6.57 -18.62 -17.60
C LYS A 162 -7.10 -18.82 -16.19
N ALA A 163 -6.82 -19.97 -15.57
CA ALA A 163 -7.29 -20.25 -14.21
C ALA A 163 -6.73 -19.24 -13.19
N CYS A 164 -5.47 -18.83 -13.35
CA CYS A 164 -4.84 -17.81 -12.53
C CYS A 164 -5.54 -16.45 -12.70
N LEU A 165 -5.71 -15.97 -13.93
CA LEU A 165 -6.39 -14.70 -14.22
C LEU A 165 -7.83 -14.66 -13.69
N ASP A 166 -8.57 -15.76 -13.86
CA ASP A 166 -9.95 -15.88 -13.36
C ASP A 166 -10.01 -15.85 -11.81
N ALA A 167 -8.92 -16.21 -11.11
CA ALA A 167 -8.85 -16.24 -9.65
C ALA A 167 -8.40 -14.92 -9.00
N ILE A 168 -7.68 -14.05 -9.73
CA ILE A 168 -7.14 -12.78 -9.22
C ILE A 168 -8.22 -11.91 -8.54
N PRO A 169 -9.43 -11.70 -9.11
CA PRO A 169 -10.43 -10.87 -8.46
C PRO A 169 -10.81 -11.37 -7.05
N ALA A 170 -11.05 -12.67 -6.90
CA ALA A 170 -11.40 -13.26 -5.61
C ALA A 170 -10.24 -13.20 -4.61
N ARG A 171 -9.00 -13.27 -5.12
CA ARG A 171 -7.79 -13.12 -4.32
C ARG A 171 -7.63 -11.70 -3.77
N ILE A 172 -7.84 -10.69 -4.60
CA ILE A 172 -7.88 -9.28 -4.17
C ILE A 172 -8.93 -9.10 -3.06
N ASP A 173 -10.14 -9.64 -3.23
CA ASP A 173 -11.19 -9.56 -2.20
C ASP A 173 -10.78 -10.24 -0.89
N ALA A 174 -10.07 -11.37 -0.96
CA ALA A 174 -9.60 -12.08 0.23
C ALA A 174 -8.56 -11.27 1.02
N VAL A 175 -7.61 -10.61 0.33
CA VAL A 175 -6.62 -9.73 0.97
C VAL A 175 -7.30 -8.51 1.57
N MET A 176 -8.21 -7.85 0.84
CA MET A 176 -8.98 -6.72 1.36
C MET A 176 -9.79 -7.10 2.60
N ALA A 177 -10.42 -8.28 2.59
CA ALA A 177 -11.15 -8.80 3.75
C ALA A 177 -10.22 -9.13 4.93
N MET A 178 -8.99 -9.57 4.69
CA MET A 178 -7.97 -9.76 5.72
C MET A 178 -7.58 -8.42 6.35
N LEU A 179 -7.28 -7.40 5.54
CA LEU A 179 -6.92 -6.05 6.01
C LEU A 179 -8.07 -5.40 6.78
N ALA A 180 -9.32 -5.62 6.35
CA ALA A 180 -10.50 -5.12 7.07
C ALA A 180 -10.62 -5.69 8.50
N ARG A 181 -10.08 -6.90 8.78
CA ARG A 181 -10.07 -7.50 10.14
C ARG A 181 -9.11 -6.81 11.10
N LEU A 182 -8.28 -5.89 10.64
CA LEU A 182 -7.50 -5.02 11.52
C LEU A 182 -8.41 -4.07 12.32
N ASN A 183 -9.67 -3.89 11.90
CA ASN A 183 -10.68 -3.06 12.57
C ASN A 183 -10.21 -1.61 12.82
N LEU A 184 -9.39 -1.09 11.91
CA LEU A 184 -8.95 0.30 11.92
C LEU A 184 -10.02 1.17 11.24
N PRO A 185 -10.40 2.33 11.81
CA PRO A 185 -11.39 3.24 11.23
C PRO A 185 -10.79 4.08 10.10
N VAL A 186 -10.16 3.41 9.13
CA VAL A 186 -9.37 4.06 8.07
C VAL A 186 -10.24 5.01 7.24
N LEU A 187 -11.45 4.58 6.84
CA LEU A 187 -12.37 5.42 6.08
C LEU A 187 -12.78 6.68 6.85
N ASP A 188 -12.96 6.58 8.16
CA ASP A 188 -13.28 7.74 9.00
C ASP A 188 -12.10 8.72 9.04
N TRP A 189 -10.86 8.22 9.09
CA TRP A 189 -9.67 9.07 8.99
C TRP A 189 -9.55 9.74 7.63
N PHE A 190 -9.84 9.03 6.53
CA PHE A 190 -9.90 9.62 5.19
C PHE A 190 -10.95 10.75 5.11
N GLU A 191 -12.13 10.57 5.70
CA GLU A 191 -13.17 11.60 5.74
C GLU A 191 -12.74 12.81 6.59
N GLN A 192 -12.10 12.57 7.74
CA GLN A 192 -11.61 13.62 8.64
C GLN A 192 -10.47 14.45 8.04
N VAL A 193 -9.69 13.89 7.10
CA VAL A 193 -8.71 14.67 6.31
C VAL A 193 -9.33 15.35 5.08
N GLY A 194 -10.65 15.21 4.88
CA GLY A 194 -11.42 15.90 3.85
C GLY A 194 -11.67 15.10 2.57
N SER A 195 -11.39 13.80 2.56
CA SER A 195 -11.68 12.93 1.42
C SER A 195 -13.16 12.54 1.39
N ASP A 196 -13.77 12.44 0.19
CA ASP A 196 -15.07 11.81 0.03
C ASP A 196 -14.86 10.29 -0.09
N THR A 197 -15.30 9.55 0.93
CA THR A 197 -15.13 8.09 0.99
C THR A 197 -15.82 7.34 -0.15
N ARG A 198 -16.90 7.88 -0.74
CA ARG A 198 -17.54 7.29 -1.92
C ARG A 198 -16.71 7.51 -3.17
N GLN A 199 -16.13 8.71 -3.30
CA GLN A 199 -15.22 9.01 -4.40
C GLN A 199 -13.95 8.16 -4.30
N LEU A 200 -13.37 8.03 -3.10
CA LEU A 200 -12.23 7.16 -2.84
C LEU A 200 -12.54 5.73 -3.25
N GLN A 201 -13.66 5.17 -2.79
CA GLN A 201 -14.07 3.81 -3.17
C GLN A 201 -14.22 3.67 -4.70
N ALA A 202 -14.87 4.63 -5.37
CA ALA A 202 -15.04 4.58 -6.82
C ALA A 202 -13.71 4.65 -7.60
N VAL A 203 -12.72 5.39 -7.07
CA VAL A 203 -11.37 5.45 -7.65
C VAL A 203 -10.66 4.09 -7.48
N LEU A 204 -10.73 3.50 -6.28
CA LEU A 204 -10.11 2.21 -6.01
C LEU A 204 -10.76 1.07 -6.81
N ASP A 205 -12.08 1.07 -6.95
CA ASP A 205 -12.82 0.10 -7.76
C ASP A 205 -12.39 0.18 -9.23
N ARG A 206 -12.31 1.40 -9.79
CA ARG A 206 -11.84 1.60 -11.17
C ARG A 206 -10.39 1.13 -11.32
N ARG A 207 -9.51 1.49 -10.39
CA ARG A 207 -8.10 1.08 -10.43
C ARG A 207 -7.96 -0.43 -10.40
N ARG A 208 -8.75 -1.12 -9.56
CA ARG A 208 -8.81 -2.59 -9.52
C ARG A 208 -9.21 -3.17 -10.88
N GLU A 209 -10.27 -2.65 -11.49
CA GLU A 209 -10.72 -3.10 -12.81
C GLU A 209 -9.63 -2.91 -13.88
N GLU A 210 -8.98 -1.74 -13.91
CA GLU A 210 -7.88 -1.44 -14.83
C GLU A 210 -6.72 -2.42 -14.68
N LEU A 211 -6.29 -2.71 -13.45
CA LEU A 211 -5.22 -3.66 -13.15
C LEU A 211 -5.59 -5.06 -13.66
N VAL A 212 -6.78 -5.57 -13.34
CA VAL A 212 -7.23 -6.90 -13.80
C VAL A 212 -7.32 -6.98 -15.32
N ILE A 213 -7.85 -5.95 -15.98
CA ILE A 213 -7.93 -5.89 -17.44
C ILE A 213 -6.53 -5.89 -18.06
N SER A 214 -5.60 -5.10 -17.52
CA SER A 214 -4.23 -5.00 -18.03
C SER A 214 -3.45 -6.32 -17.95
N LEU A 215 -3.76 -7.19 -16.98
CA LEU A 215 -3.14 -8.51 -16.85
C LEU A 215 -3.68 -9.54 -17.85
N ALA A 216 -4.92 -9.33 -18.29
CA ALA A 216 -5.59 -10.19 -19.26
C ALA A 216 -5.31 -9.81 -20.72
N ALA A 217 -4.78 -8.61 -20.97
CA ALA A 217 -4.32 -8.14 -22.28
C ALA A 217 -3.09 -8.93 -22.78
#